data_AF-A0A973DMI1-F1
#
_entry.id   AF-A0A973DMI1-F1
#
_cell.length_a   1.000
_cell.length_b   1.000
_cell.length_c   1.000
_cell.angle_alpha   90.00
_cell.angle_beta   90.00
_cell.angle_gamma   90.00
#
_symmetry.space_group_name_H-M   'P 1'
#
loop_
_entity.id
_entity.type
_entity.pdbx_description
1 polymer ?
#
loop_
_entity_poly.entity_id
_entity_poly.type
_entity_poly.pdbx_seq_one_letter_code
_entity_poly.pdbx_strand_id
1 'polypeptide(L)'
;MNTLNKIGLALLATISVASCSDSDYVKEEMKPQPKPKPEYSYKVTLTNITNNQPMSPLAFALHMADYNPWQIGSAASDGLEMLAERGATADFLADPLIVKNGSGDGIIMPGMSQSITLTT
;
A
#
# COMPACT_ATOMS: atom_id res chain seq x y z
N MET A 1 38.38 33.77 -36.29
CA MET A 1 38.16 35.19 -36.65
C MET A 1 36.69 35.29 -37.03
N ASN A 2 35.84 35.84 -36.14
CA ASN A 2 35.35 37.23 -36.17
C ASN A 2 34.10 37.36 -37.08
N THR A 3 32.99 38.03 -36.73
CA THR A 3 32.62 38.84 -35.53
C THR A 3 31.15 39.32 -35.66
N LEU A 4 30.46 39.62 -34.52
CA LEU A 4 29.34 40.61 -34.41
C LEU A 4 28.08 40.30 -35.27
N ASN A 5 26.91 40.97 -35.30
CA ASN A 5 26.08 41.91 -34.49
C ASN A 5 24.66 41.91 -35.17
N LYS A 6 23.51 42.36 -34.63
CA LYS A 6 22.96 42.63 -33.27
C LYS A 6 21.44 42.89 -33.43
N ILE A 7 20.64 42.62 -32.40
CA ILE A 7 19.35 43.29 -32.03
C ILE A 7 18.23 43.42 -33.10
N GLY A 8 17.03 42.93 -32.78
CA GLY A 8 15.78 43.29 -33.47
C GLY A 8 14.56 43.08 -32.56
N LEU A 9 13.73 44.12 -32.37
CA LEU A 9 12.66 44.19 -31.37
C LEU A 9 11.26 44.28 -32.04
N ALA A 10 10.33 43.38 -31.69
CA ALA A 10 8.87 43.54 -31.86
C ALA A 10 8.14 42.56 -30.92
N LEU A 11 7.28 42.92 -29.96
CA LEU A 11 5.98 43.65 -29.95
C LEU A 11 4.74 42.81 -30.28
N LEU A 12 3.67 43.05 -29.50
CA LEU A 12 2.28 42.54 -29.57
C LEU A 12 2.06 41.04 -29.20
N ALA A 13 0.98 40.64 -28.51
CA ALA A 13 -0.10 41.41 -27.86
C ALA A 13 -0.68 40.65 -26.65
N THR A 14 -1.13 41.38 -25.62
CA THR A 14 -1.85 40.83 -24.47
C THR A 14 -3.33 40.59 -24.80
N ILE A 15 -3.83 39.37 -24.56
CA ILE A 15 -5.28 39.11 -24.45
C ILE A 15 -5.58 38.77 -22.99
N SER A 16 -5.85 39.81 -22.19
CA SER A 16 -6.50 39.67 -20.90
C SER A 16 -7.99 39.44 -21.14
N VAL A 17 -8.47 38.20 -21.00
CA VAL A 17 -9.89 37.88 -21.09
C VAL A 17 -10.64 38.53 -19.93
N ALA A 18 -11.39 39.59 -20.23
CA ALA A 18 -12.35 40.16 -19.31
C ALA A 18 -13.59 39.25 -19.23
N SER A 19 -13.52 38.23 -18.37
CA SER A 19 -14.71 37.47 -17.97
C SER A 19 -15.57 38.33 -17.04
N CYS A 20 -16.40 39.19 -17.63
CA CYS A 20 -17.51 39.80 -16.93
C CYS A 20 -18.68 38.81 -16.96
N SER A 21 -18.94 38.13 -15.84
CA SER A 21 -20.10 37.28 -15.65
C SER A 21 -20.71 37.59 -14.29
N ASP A 22 -22.03 37.67 -14.26
CA ASP A 22 -22.85 38.19 -13.17
C ASP A 22 -22.54 37.47 -11.85
N SER A 23 -22.09 38.20 -10.83
CA SER A 23 -21.60 37.61 -9.58
C SER A 23 -22.69 37.55 -8.51
N ASP A 24 -23.62 36.60 -8.66
CA ASP A 24 -24.48 36.19 -7.54
C ASP A 24 -23.61 35.71 -6.38
N TYR A 25 -23.69 36.39 -5.23
CA TYR A 25 -22.87 36.09 -4.06
C TYR A 25 -23.40 34.87 -3.30
N VAL A 26 -23.29 33.69 -3.92
CA VAL A 26 -23.50 32.42 -3.24
C VAL A 26 -22.44 32.30 -2.15
N LYS A 27 -22.87 32.29 -0.88
CA LYS A 27 -22.01 31.87 0.22
C LYS A 27 -21.78 30.38 0.06
N GLU A 28 -20.73 29.99 -0.65
CA GLU A 28 -20.26 28.61 -0.62
C GLU A 28 -19.88 28.28 0.83
N GLU A 29 -20.72 27.47 1.47
CA GLU A 29 -20.45 26.96 2.80
C GLU A 29 -19.15 26.15 2.76
N MET A 30 -18.10 26.66 3.42
CA MET A 30 -16.80 26.04 3.47
C MET A 30 -16.91 24.67 4.15
N LYS A 31 -17.08 23.63 3.34
CA LYS A 31 -17.21 22.24 3.82
C LYS A 31 -15.97 21.91 4.66
N PRO A 32 -16.13 21.33 5.87
CA PRO A 32 -14.98 20.95 6.68
C PRO A 32 -14.06 20.02 5.90
N GLN A 33 -12.77 20.39 5.79
CA GLN A 33 -11.79 19.48 5.20
C GLN A 33 -11.71 18.20 6.05
N PRO A 34 -11.68 17.00 5.43
CA PRO A 34 -11.45 15.78 6.16
C PRO A 34 -10.12 15.86 6.91
N LYS A 35 -10.12 15.56 8.22
CA LYS A 35 -8.87 15.41 8.97
C LYS A 35 -8.07 14.27 8.34
N PRO A 36 -6.75 14.41 8.14
CA PRO A 36 -5.93 13.30 7.66
C PRO A 36 -6.05 12.12 8.64
N LYS A 37 -6.30 10.93 8.09
CA LYS A 37 -6.32 9.68 8.86
C LYS A 37 -4.89 9.42 9.36
N PRO A 38 -4.68 8.99 10.61
CA PRO A 38 -3.35 8.59 11.06
C PRO A 38 -2.88 7.37 10.28
N GLU A 39 -1.67 7.45 9.72
CA GLU A 39 -0.97 6.32 9.12
C GLU A 39 -0.12 5.62 10.18
N TYR A 40 -0.05 4.28 10.13
CA TYR A 40 0.76 3.46 11.01
C TYR A 40 1.67 2.56 10.18
N SER A 41 2.90 2.34 10.63
CA SER A 41 3.84 1.42 9.99
C SER A 41 4.33 0.35 10.95
N TYR A 42 4.31 -0.90 10.50
CA TYR A 42 4.66 -2.09 11.26
C TYR A 42 5.79 -2.82 10.56
N LYS A 43 6.86 -3.14 11.27
CA LYS A 43 7.89 -4.07 10.81
C LYS A 43 7.81 -5.37 11.60
N VAL A 44 7.51 -6.46 10.92
CA VAL A 44 7.38 -7.79 11.50
C VAL A 44 8.59 -8.62 11.05
N THR A 45 9.28 -9.24 12.00
CA THR A 45 10.41 -10.12 11.73
C THR A 45 10.08 -11.53 12.24
N LEU A 46 10.05 -12.51 11.34
CA LEU A 46 9.97 -13.93 11.68
C LEU A 46 11.38 -14.52 11.67
N THR A 47 11.70 -15.35 12.67
CA THR A 47 12.94 -16.13 12.74
C THR A 47 12.61 -17.60 12.84
N ASN A 48 13.15 -18.43 11.95
CA ASN A 48 13.00 -19.87 12.04
C ASN A 48 13.96 -20.43 13.10
N ILE A 49 13.42 -20.74 14.28
CA ILE A 49 14.17 -21.33 15.41
C ILE A 49 14.13 -22.87 15.45
N THR A 50 13.57 -23.52 14.44
CA THR A 50 13.50 -24.99 14.38
C THR A 50 14.87 -25.62 14.05
N ASN A 51 15.04 -26.89 14.39
CA ASN A 51 16.24 -27.64 14.01
C ASN A 51 16.01 -28.38 12.69
N ASN A 52 16.83 -28.08 11.67
CA ASN A 52 16.86 -28.76 10.38
C ASN A 52 15.51 -28.84 9.61
N GLN A 53 14.56 -27.95 9.91
CA GLN A 53 13.25 -27.87 9.26
C GLN A 53 13.07 -26.51 8.57
N PRO A 54 13.04 -26.45 7.23
CA PRO A 54 12.68 -25.21 6.53
C PRO A 54 11.21 -24.83 6.81
N MET A 55 10.93 -23.53 6.96
CA MET A 55 9.56 -23.02 7.01
C MET A 55 9.12 -22.52 5.63
N SER A 56 7.82 -22.62 5.34
CA SER A 56 7.19 -22.02 4.17
C SER A 56 7.40 -20.50 4.10
N PRO A 57 7.15 -19.86 2.94
CA PRO A 57 7.02 -18.41 2.88
C PRO A 57 6.04 -17.86 3.93
N LEU A 58 6.41 -16.74 4.54
CA LEU A 58 5.56 -16.05 5.51
C LEU A 58 4.36 -15.40 4.83
N ALA A 59 3.14 -15.72 5.27
CA ALA A 59 1.96 -14.90 5.00
C ALA A 59 1.72 -13.94 6.17
N PHE A 60 1.60 -12.64 5.92
CA PHE A 60 1.26 -11.64 6.93
C PHE A 60 0.04 -10.82 6.52
N ALA A 61 -0.89 -10.61 7.46
CA ALA A 61 -2.15 -9.92 7.22
C ALA A 61 -2.52 -9.03 8.42
N LEU A 62 -2.92 -7.79 8.12
CA LEU A 62 -3.70 -6.93 9.00
C LEU A 62 -5.17 -7.09 8.62
N HIS A 63 -6.03 -7.43 9.58
CA HIS A 63 -7.41 -7.84 9.34
C HIS A 63 -8.42 -7.14 10.25
N MET A 64 -9.70 -7.29 9.92
CA MET A 64 -10.81 -6.79 10.76
C MET A 64 -10.97 -7.64 12.03
N ALA A 65 -11.55 -7.06 13.09
CA ALA A 65 -11.56 -7.65 14.44
C ALA A 65 -12.43 -8.92 14.58
N ASP A 66 -13.32 -9.16 13.63
CA ASP A 66 -14.19 -10.32 13.49
C ASP A 66 -13.56 -11.46 12.66
N TYR A 67 -12.48 -11.20 11.93
CA TYR A 67 -11.78 -12.22 11.16
C TYR A 67 -10.97 -13.17 12.05
N ASN A 68 -11.28 -14.46 11.96
CA ASN A 68 -10.56 -15.54 12.60
C ASN A 68 -10.07 -16.51 11.50
N PRO A 69 -8.81 -16.40 11.03
CA PRO A 69 -8.31 -17.17 9.89
C PRO A 69 -8.23 -18.69 10.14
N TRP A 70 -8.27 -19.13 11.41
CA TRP A 70 -8.30 -20.54 11.81
C TRP A 70 -8.84 -20.69 13.23
N GLN A 71 -9.32 -21.88 13.56
CA GLN A 71 -9.76 -22.24 14.91
C GLN A 71 -9.47 -23.72 15.20
N ILE A 72 -9.02 -24.03 16.42
CA ILE A 72 -8.76 -25.42 16.84
C ILE A 72 -10.08 -26.22 16.82
N GLY A 73 -10.06 -27.37 16.15
CA GLY A 73 -11.22 -28.26 16.01
C GLY A 73 -12.13 -27.95 14.81
N SER A 74 -11.87 -26.85 14.10
CA SER A 74 -12.54 -26.53 12.83
C SER A 74 -11.77 -27.06 11.64
N ALA A 75 -12.44 -27.27 10.50
CA ALA A 75 -11.78 -27.51 9.23
C ALA A 75 -10.99 -26.25 8.78
N ALA A 76 -9.92 -26.46 8.02
CA ALA A 76 -9.23 -25.38 7.33
C ALA A 76 -10.09 -24.82 6.19
N SER A 77 -9.91 -23.54 5.84
CA SER A 77 -10.36 -23.00 4.56
C SER A 77 -9.40 -23.39 3.44
N ASP A 78 -9.86 -23.40 2.20
CA ASP A 78 -9.06 -23.74 1.00
C ASP A 78 -7.75 -22.94 0.94
N GLY A 79 -7.79 -21.63 1.26
CA GLY A 79 -6.60 -20.79 1.31
C GLY A 79 -5.63 -21.18 2.43
N LEU A 80 -6.13 -21.59 3.58
CA LEU A 80 -5.31 -22.07 4.69
C LEU A 80 -4.70 -23.47 4.40
N GLU A 81 -5.44 -24.35 3.73
CA GLU A 81 -4.90 -25.64 3.22
C GLU A 81 -3.73 -25.38 2.26
N MET A 82 -3.92 -24.50 1.27
CA MET A 82 -2.89 -24.12 0.30
C MET A 82 -1.65 -23.52 0.97
N LEU A 83 -1.82 -22.72 2.02
CA LEU A 83 -0.72 -22.20 2.82
C LEU A 83 -0.02 -23.30 3.65
N ALA A 84 -0.78 -24.16 4.32
CA ALA A 84 -0.25 -25.17 5.24
C ALA A 84 0.46 -26.33 4.53
N GLU A 85 -0.11 -26.82 3.41
CA GLU A 85 0.42 -27.98 2.69
C GLU A 85 1.45 -27.60 1.62
N ARG A 86 1.30 -26.43 0.98
CA ARG A 86 2.11 -26.03 -0.19
C ARG A 86 2.95 -24.78 0.02
N GLY A 87 2.75 -24.08 1.14
CA GLY A 87 3.39 -22.78 1.38
C GLY A 87 2.91 -21.66 0.44
N ALA A 88 1.75 -21.86 -0.22
CA ALA A 88 1.20 -20.89 -1.16
C ALA A 88 0.40 -19.82 -0.40
N THR A 89 0.89 -18.57 -0.42
CA THR A 89 0.32 -17.47 0.38
C THR A 89 -0.86 -16.76 -0.30
N ALA A 90 -0.98 -16.86 -1.62
CA ALA A 90 -1.90 -16.04 -2.42
C ALA A 90 -3.37 -16.20 -2.01
N ASP A 91 -3.86 -17.44 -1.97
CA ASP A 91 -5.28 -17.73 -1.71
C ASP A 91 -5.68 -17.39 -0.26
N PHE A 92 -4.77 -17.59 0.70
CA PHE A 92 -4.96 -17.18 2.09
C PHE A 92 -5.01 -15.66 2.27
N LEU A 93 -4.18 -14.92 1.53
CA LEU A 93 -4.07 -13.46 1.64
C LEU A 93 -5.13 -12.70 0.82
N ALA A 94 -5.95 -13.41 0.04
CA ALA A 94 -7.04 -12.86 -0.77
C ALA A 94 -8.38 -12.71 -0.03
N ASP A 95 -8.46 -13.10 1.26
CA ASP A 95 -9.68 -12.98 2.06
C ASP A 95 -10.15 -11.51 2.18
N PRO A 96 -11.44 -11.20 1.95
CA PRO A 96 -11.95 -9.83 1.93
C PRO A 96 -11.94 -9.11 3.29
N LEU A 97 -11.73 -9.83 4.40
CA LEU A 97 -11.59 -9.25 5.75
C LEU A 97 -10.13 -8.86 6.07
N ILE A 98 -9.20 -9.11 5.15
CA ILE A 98 -7.82 -8.63 5.21
C ILE A 98 -7.73 -7.21 4.63
N VAL A 99 -7.35 -6.26 5.48
CA VAL A 99 -7.22 -4.83 5.16
C VAL A 99 -5.91 -4.52 4.43
N LYS A 100 -4.84 -5.25 4.77
CA LYS A 100 -3.50 -5.12 4.17
C LYS A 100 -2.73 -6.42 4.36
N ASN A 101 -1.97 -6.86 3.37
CA ASN A 101 -1.16 -8.07 3.44
C ASN A 101 0.29 -7.85 2.96
N GLY A 102 1.10 -8.88 3.19
CA GLY A 102 2.42 -9.07 2.60
C GLY A 102 2.80 -10.54 2.60
N SER A 103 3.62 -10.96 1.63
CA SER A 103 4.18 -12.31 1.56
C SER A 103 5.69 -12.24 1.67
N GLY A 104 6.30 -13.28 2.24
CA GLY A 104 7.73 -13.52 2.21
C GLY A 104 8.18 -14.01 0.83
N ASP A 105 9.44 -13.70 0.49
CA ASP A 105 10.10 -14.01 -0.79
C ASP A 105 10.46 -15.49 -1.02
N GLY A 106 10.21 -16.38 -0.04
CA GLY A 106 10.59 -17.79 -0.15
C GLY A 106 10.68 -18.53 1.17
N ILE A 107 11.23 -19.75 1.10
CA ILE A 107 11.47 -20.64 2.23
C ILE A 107 12.44 -20.01 3.23
N ILE A 108 12.12 -20.07 4.53
CA ILE A 108 12.98 -19.59 5.61
C ILE A 108 13.75 -20.78 6.21
N MET A 109 15.05 -20.85 5.95
CA MET A 109 15.92 -21.92 6.47
C MET A 109 16.13 -21.81 8.00
N PRO A 110 16.45 -22.91 8.70
CA PRO A 110 16.81 -22.89 10.12
C PRO A 110 17.85 -21.82 10.47
N GLY A 111 17.60 -21.07 11.55
CA GLY A 111 18.44 -19.97 12.02
C GLY A 111 18.31 -18.66 11.23
N MET A 112 17.60 -18.65 10.09
CA MET A 112 17.40 -17.45 9.28
C MET A 112 16.17 -16.65 9.72
N SER A 113 16.18 -15.36 9.40
CA SER A 113 15.06 -14.44 9.62
C SER A 113 14.62 -13.77 8.32
N GLN A 114 13.33 -13.43 8.26
CA GLN A 114 12.74 -12.59 7.21
C GLN A 114 11.97 -11.45 7.86
N SER A 115 11.99 -10.26 7.24
CA SER A 115 11.24 -9.09 7.71
C SER A 115 10.31 -8.55 6.63
N ILE A 116 9.10 -8.18 7.03
CA ILE A 116 8.09 -7.52 6.18
C ILE A 116 7.69 -6.21 6.85
N THR A 117 7.52 -5.15 6.04
CA THR A 117 7.01 -3.84 6.50
C THR A 117 5.66 -3.55 5.86
N LEU A 118 4.64 -3.25 6.66
CA LEU A 118 3.32 -2.81 6.21
C LEU A 118 3.02 -1.39 6.71
N THR A 119 2.29 -0.62 5.90
CA THR A 119 1.77 0.72 6.26
C THR A 119 0.26 0.78 5.95
N THR A 120 -0.51 1.45 6.81
CA THR A 120 -2.00 1.50 6.84
C THR A 120 -2.59 2.88 6.59
#